data_AF-A0A9D8Q335-F1
#
_entry.id   AF-A0A9D8Q335-F1
#
_cell.length_a   1.000
_cell.length_b   1.000
_cell.length_c   1.000
_cell.angle_alpha   90.00
_cell.angle_beta   90.00
_cell.angle_gamma   90.00
#
_symmetry.space_group_name_H-M   'P 1'
#
loop_
_entity.id
_entity.type
_entity.pdbx_description
1 polymer ?
#
loop_
_entity_poly.entity_id
_entity_poly.type
_entity_poly.pdbx_seq_one_letter_code
_entity_poly.pdbx_strand_id
1 'polypeptide(L)' 'METALRRLSAKAFRLSLCSPLVADPRFRPRTAALQAALPFLDDLVDGASVASLTRFILSLARPAPSASDLWRKVS' A
#
# COMPACT_ATOMS: atom_id res chain seq x y z
N MET A 1 -14.50 10.20 0.00
CA MET A 1 -13.31 9.36 0.28
C MET A 1 -12.05 9.96 -0.34
N GLU A 2 -12.02 10.16 -1.66
CA GLU A 2 -10.85 10.65 -2.41
C GLU A 2 -10.21 11.92 -1.85
N THR A 3 -11.01 12.97 -1.56
CA THR A 3 -10.50 14.21 -0.97
C THR A 3 -9.78 14.00 0.37
N ALA A 4 -10.21 13.02 1.18
CA ALA A 4 -9.55 12.71 2.44
C ALA A 4 -8.19 12.02 2.19
N LEU A 5 -8.14 11.05 1.28
CA LEU A 5 -6.91 10.36 0.89
C LEU A 5 -5.89 11.31 0.26
N ARG A 6 -6.34 12.20 -0.62
CA ARG A 6 -5.49 13.26 -1.19
C ARG A 6 -4.87 14.14 -0.11
N ARG A 7 -5.67 14.60 0.86
CA ARG A 7 -5.18 15.43 1.98
C ARG A 7 -4.23 14.67 2.89
N LEU A 8 -4.48 13.39 3.11
CA LEU A 8 -3.62 12.54 3.93
C LEU A 8 -2.28 12.27 3.24
N SER A 9 -2.31 11.87 1.97
CA SER A 9 -1.12 11.66 1.13
C SER A 9 -0.25 12.92 1.06
N ALA A 10 -0.84 14.11 0.88
CA ALA A 10 -0.11 15.37 0.84
C ALA A 10 0.56 15.76 2.18
N LYS A 11 0.24 15.09 3.29
CA LYS A 11 0.79 15.37 4.63
C LYS A 11 1.64 14.24 5.19
N ALA A 12 1.48 13.03 4.65
CA ALA A 12 2.23 11.86 5.09
C ALA A 12 3.60 11.84 4.42
N PHE A 13 4.62 11.41 5.16
CA PHE A 13 5.90 11.06 4.55
C PHE A 13 5.77 9.84 3.64
N ARG A 14 4.90 8.88 4.03
CA ARG A 14 4.54 7.68 3.28
C ARG A 14 3.16 7.21 3.74
N LEU A 15 2.29 6.82 2.80
CA LEU A 15 0.95 6.32 3.07
C LEU A 15 0.79 4.90 2.53
N SER A 16 0.92 3.90 3.41
CA SER A 16 0.85 2.49 3.06
C SER A 16 -0.46 1.86 3.58
N LEU A 17 -1.17 1.15 2.71
CA LEU A 17 -2.38 0.41 3.08
C LEU A 17 -2.01 -1.06 3.36
N CYS A 18 -2.07 -1.45 4.63
CA CYS A 18 -1.93 -2.85 5.03
C CYS A 18 -3.30 -3.55 4.91
N SER A 19 -3.40 -4.59 4.09
CA SER A 19 -4.66 -5.33 3.91
C SER A 19 -4.43 -6.84 3.97
N PRO A 20 -5.23 -7.59 4.75
CA PRO A 20 -5.14 -9.05 4.76
C PRO A 20 -5.51 -9.66 3.40
N LEU A 21 -6.26 -8.94 2.56
CA LEU A 21 -6.63 -9.40 1.22
C LEU A 21 -5.41 -9.54 0.30
N VAL A 22 -4.35 -8.78 0.54
CA VAL A 22 -3.10 -8.81 -0.27
C VAL A 22 -2.35 -10.13 -0.08
N ALA A 23 -2.62 -10.89 0.99
CA ALA A 23 -2.06 -12.22 1.18
C ALA A 23 -2.57 -13.25 0.15
N ASP A 24 -3.71 -13.00 -0.50
CA ASP A 24 -4.21 -13.84 -1.59
C ASP A 24 -3.57 -13.39 -2.92
N PRO A 25 -2.78 -14.24 -3.60
CA PRO A 25 -2.17 -13.92 -4.90
C PRO A 25 -3.19 -13.55 -5.99
N ARG A 26 -4.46 -13.97 -5.84
CA ARG A 26 -5.56 -13.66 -6.78
C ARG A 26 -6.22 -12.32 -6.48
N PHE A 27 -5.94 -11.71 -5.34
CA PHE A 27 -6.50 -10.43 -4.97
C PHE A 27 -6.12 -9.36 -6.00
N ARG A 28 -7.13 -8.64 -6.49
CA ARG A 28 -6.95 -7.48 -7.35
C ARG A 28 -7.85 -6.37 -6.83
N PRO A 29 -7.36 -5.12 -6.75
CA PRO A 29 -8.14 -3.99 -6.27
C PRO A 29 -9.18 -3.55 -7.32
N ARG A 30 -10.26 -4.31 -7.48
CA ARG A 30 -11.27 -4.09 -8.55
C ARG A 30 -12.40 -3.14 -8.15
N THR A 31 -12.58 -2.88 -6.86
CA THR A 31 -13.66 -2.00 -6.42
C THR A 31 -13.33 -0.55 -6.76
N ALA A 32 -14.32 0.22 -7.21
CA ALA A 32 -14.12 1.62 -7.59
C ALA A 32 -13.49 2.45 -6.47
N ALA A 33 -13.90 2.20 -5.21
CA ALA A 33 -13.34 2.88 -4.05
C ALA A 33 -11.84 2.59 -3.85
N LEU A 34 -11.42 1.33 -4.03
CA LEU A 34 -10.01 0.97 -3.86
C LEU A 34 -9.17 1.46 -5.04
N GLN A 35 -9.68 1.36 -6.27
CA GLN A 35 -9.03 1.93 -7.45
C GLN A 35 -8.80 3.43 -7.33
N ALA A 36 -9.81 4.16 -6.85
CA ALA A 36 -9.68 5.61 -6.59
C ALA A 36 -8.70 5.93 -5.46
N ALA A 37 -8.41 4.99 -4.56
CA ALA A 37 -7.42 5.17 -3.50
C ALA A 37 -5.98 4.96 -3.98
N LEU A 38 -5.75 4.05 -4.94
CA LEU A 38 -4.41 3.63 -5.37
C LEU A 38 -3.46 4.79 -5.72
N PRO A 39 -3.87 5.85 -6.45
CA PRO A 39 -2.96 6.94 -6.80
C PRO A 39 -2.43 7.74 -5.60
N PHE A 40 -3.03 7.60 -4.42
CA PHE A 40 -2.63 8.31 -3.20
C PHE A 40 -1.86 7.43 -2.22
N LEU A 41 -1.68 6.14 -2.52
CA LEU A 41 -0.99 5.18 -1.68
C LEU A 41 0.42 4.94 -2.20
N ASP A 42 1.39 4.93 -1.30
CA ASP A 42 2.76 4.53 -1.61
C ASP A 42 2.91 3.00 -1.66
N ASP A 43 2.12 2.27 -0.87
CA ASP A 43 2.13 0.82 -0.88
C ASP A 43 0.77 0.21 -0.61
N LEU A 44 0.60 -0.99 -1.14
CA LEU A 44 -0.46 -1.92 -0.79
C LEU A 44 0.20 -3.22 -0.32
N VAL A 45 0.22 -3.44 0.99
CA VAL A 45 1.05 -4.49 1.62
C VAL A 45 0.21 -5.56 2.31
N ASP A 46 0.79 -6.76 2.40
CA ASP A 46 0.23 -7.88 3.15
C ASP A 46 0.16 -7.56 4.64
N GLY A 47 -1.08 -7.39 5.14
CA GLY A 47 -1.40 -7.19 6.55
C GLY A 47 -1.99 -8.41 7.25
N ALA A 48 -1.91 -9.62 6.68
CA ALA A 48 -2.61 -10.81 7.19
C ALA A 48 -1.99 -11.41 8.47
N SER A 49 -0.77 -11.01 8.84
CA SER A 49 -0.12 -11.50 10.06
C SER A 49 0.78 -10.45 10.71
N VAL A 50 0.98 -10.59 12.02
CA VAL A 50 1.97 -9.78 12.77
C VAL A 50 3.35 -9.92 12.14
N ALA A 51 3.75 -11.14 11.74
CA ALA A 51 5.05 -11.38 11.10
C ALA A 51 5.21 -10.63 9.76
N SER A 52 4.16 -10.51 8.95
CA SER A 52 4.20 -9.70 7.73
C SER A 52 4.33 -8.21 8.05
N LEU A 53 3.51 -7.71 8.97
CA LEU A 53 3.54 -6.31 9.40
C LEU A 53 4.89 -5.92 10.02
N THR A 54 5.47 -6.78 10.88
CA THR A 54 6.80 -6.55 11.46
C THR A 54 7.87 -6.46 10.38
N ARG A 55 7.86 -7.38 9.40
CA ARG A 55 8.81 -7.31 8.26
C ARG A 55 8.65 -6.02 7.46
N PHE A 56 7.41 -5.62 7.19
CA PHE A 56 7.13 -4.36 6.50
C PHE A 56 7.65 -3.15 7.29
N ILE A 57 7.32 -3.02 8.58
CA ILE A 57 7.77 -1.90 9.42
C ILE A 57 9.30 -1.84 9.48
N LEU A 58 9.98 -2.98 9.66
CA LEU A 58 11.44 -3.03 9.67
C LEU A 58 12.06 -2.67 8.30
N SER A 59 11.34 -2.88 7.20
CA SER A 59 11.79 -2.45 5.86
C SER A 59 11.74 -0.94 5.67
N LEU A 60 10.91 -0.22 6.43
CA LEU A 60 10.80 1.25 6.35
C LEU A 60 12.08 1.97 6.78
N ALA A 61 12.90 1.34 7.62
CA ALA A 61 14.19 1.88 8.08
C ALA A 61 15.27 1.88 6.98
N ARG A 62 15.00 1.26 5.83
CA ARG A 62 15.91 1.18 4.68
C ARG A 62 15.42 2.09 3.57
N PRO A 63 16.32 2.67 2.72
CA PRO A 63 15.90 3.38 1.53
C PRO A 63 15.04 2.45 0.66
N ALA A 64 13.76 2.79 0.51
CA ALA A 64 12.83 2.04 -0.32
C ALA A 64 12.81 2.62 -1.74
N PRO A 65 12.68 1.79 -2.78
CA PRO A 65 12.41 2.27 -4.14
C PRO A 65 11.08 3.02 -4.18
N SER A 66 10.88 3.85 -5.20
CA SER A 66 9.66 4.64 -5.32
C SER A 66 8.41 3.74 -5.43
N ALA A 67 7.28 4.21 -4.89
CA ALA A 67 6.01 3.47 -4.87
C ALA A 67 5.59 2.92 -6.25
N SER A 68 5.87 3.69 -7.30
CA SER A 68 5.58 3.31 -8.70
C SER A 68 6.45 2.16 -9.23
N ASP A 69 7.62 1.91 -8.62
CA ASP A 69 8.51 0.81 -8.98
C ASP A 69 8.10 -0.54 -8.35
N LEU A 70 7.43 -0.50 -7.21
CA LEU A 70 7.02 -1.70 -6.47
C LEU A 70 5.80 -2.37 -7.12
N TRP A 71 4.83 -1.58 -7.61
CA TRP A 71 3.62 -2.13 -8.23
C TRP A 71 3.89 -2.87 -9.55
N ARG A 72 4.91 -2.45 -10.32
CA ARG A 72 5.23 -3.03 -11.62
C ARG A 72 5.83 -4.44 -11.53
N LYS A 73 6.36 -4.85 -10.37
CA LYS A 73 6.98 -6.18 -10.18
C LYS A 73 6.00 -7.29 -9.80
N VAL A 74 4.72 -6.99 -9.64
CA VAL A 74 3.69 -7.95 -9.23
C VAL A 74 2.60 -8.17 -10.29
N SER A 75 2.77 -7.62 -11.49
CA SER A 75 1.94 -7.91 -12.67
C SER A 75 2.65 -8.85 -13.63
#